data_AF-A0A3B8X9G0-F1
#
_entry.id   AF-A0A3B8X9G0-F1
#
_cell.length_a   1.000
_cell.length_b   1.000
_cell.length_c   1.000
_cell.angle_alpha   90.00
_cell.angle_beta   90.00
_cell.angle_gamma   90.00
#
_symmetry.space_group_name_H-M   'P 1'
#
loop_
_entity.id
_entity.type
_entity.pdbx_description
1 polymer ?
#
loop_
_entity_poly.entity_id
_entity_poly.type
_entity_poly.pdbx_seq_one_letter_code
_entity_poly.pdbx_strand_id
1 'polypeptide(L)'
;WNLYSEVAMTSSGGEKRHGEVVVFGNSITSRSRLRIGHAVTRDFIDAEGVRNALRAAGLNFSALPSETDLSRLVHVFAKSVIPGSDQIRGERITLLDDADAYQIGKALGGMLVASVTGRTTNYVSGGERNSHQGPPGGNIVAAVVRRDA
;
A
#
# COMPACT_ATOMS: atom_id res chain seq x y z
N TRP A 1 -9.94 10.85 -12.06
CA TRP A 1 -8.63 11.15 -12.67
C TRP A 1 -8.14 9.90 -13.37
N ASN A 2 -7.60 10.04 -14.58
CA ASN A 2 -7.43 8.90 -15.51
C ASN A 2 -5.96 8.59 -15.82
N LEU A 3 -5.02 9.38 -15.29
CA LEU A 3 -3.59 9.16 -15.40
C LEU A 3 -3.03 8.92 -14.00
N TYR A 4 -2.46 7.74 -13.79
CA TYR A 4 -1.89 7.31 -12.52
C TYR A 4 -0.83 6.23 -12.74
N SER A 5 -0.02 5.97 -11.72
CA SER A 5 0.85 4.80 -11.64
C SER A 5 0.42 3.91 -10.49
N GLU A 6 0.36 2.60 -10.72
CA GLU A 6 0.00 1.59 -9.71
C GLU A 6 1.17 1.21 -8.78
N VAL A 7 2.35 1.82 -8.98
CA VAL A 7 3.58 1.49 -8.25
C VAL A 7 4.37 2.72 -7.78
N ALA A 8 3.98 3.93 -8.18
CA ALA A 8 4.71 5.14 -7.79
C ALA A 8 4.38 5.55 -6.37
N MET A 9 5.38 5.61 -5.50
CA MET A 9 5.30 6.22 -4.17
C MET A 9 6.20 7.45 -4.14
N THR A 10 5.61 8.64 -4.08
CA THR A 10 6.36 9.91 -4.10
C THR A 10 6.14 10.69 -2.82
N SER A 11 7.19 11.37 -2.39
CA SER A 11 7.22 12.28 -1.26
C SER A 11 8.13 13.45 -1.60
N SER A 12 7.87 14.61 -1.00
CA SER A 12 8.70 15.80 -1.15
C SER A 12 8.95 16.44 0.22
N GLY A 13 10.11 17.04 0.40
CA GLY A 13 10.47 17.78 1.61
C GLY A 13 11.91 18.25 1.57
N GLY A 14 12.23 19.23 2.42
CA GLY A 14 13.57 19.80 2.54
C GLY A 14 13.98 20.69 1.36
N GLU A 15 15.27 21.01 1.32
CA GLU A 15 15.89 22.02 0.46
C GLU A 15 16.61 21.45 -0.78
N LYS A 16 16.64 20.12 -0.92
CA LYS A 16 17.34 19.45 -2.03
C LYS A 16 16.75 19.89 -3.38
N ARG A 17 17.63 20.12 -4.36
CA ARG A 17 17.27 20.55 -5.73
C ARG A 17 17.27 19.42 -6.77
N HIS A 18 17.48 18.17 -6.35
CA HIS A 18 17.44 17.00 -7.23
C HIS A 18 16.44 15.98 -6.70
N GLY A 19 15.78 15.26 -7.61
CA GLY A 19 14.93 14.13 -7.27
C GLY A 19 15.77 12.88 -7.03
N GLU A 20 15.42 12.12 -6.00
CA GLU A 20 15.98 10.79 -5.75
C GLU A 20 14.94 9.73 -6.15
N VAL A 21 15.37 8.68 -6.84
CA VAL A 21 14.50 7.60 -7.30
C VAL A 21 15.07 6.26 -6.81
N VAL A 22 14.25 5.51 -6.08
CA VAL A 22 14.55 4.14 -5.66
C VAL A 22 13.54 3.21 -6.32
N VAL A 23 14.03 2.19 -7.03
CA VAL A 23 13.20 1.21 -7.73
C VAL A 23 13.38 -0.16 -7.09
N PHE A 24 12.26 -0.76 -6.67
CA PHE A 24 12.21 -2.15 -6.22
C PHE A 24 11.58 -3.01 -7.30
N GLY A 25 12.21 -4.14 -7.61
CA GLY A 25 11.72 -5.06 -8.64
C GLY A 25 12.28 -6.46 -8.48
N ASN A 26 11.78 -7.36 -9.32
CA ASN A 26 12.27 -8.74 -9.40
C ASN A 26 13.03 -8.95 -10.71
N SER A 27 13.95 -9.91 -10.71
CA SER A 27 14.64 -10.39 -11.91
C SER A 27 14.81 -11.91 -11.82
N ILE A 28 14.72 -12.61 -12.96
CA ILE A 28 14.99 -14.05 -13.05
C ILE A 28 16.44 -14.40 -12.71
N THR A 29 17.37 -13.43 -12.82
CA THR A 29 18.78 -13.58 -12.45
C THR A 29 19.09 -13.13 -11.02
N SER A 30 18.09 -12.64 -10.27
CA SER A 30 18.28 -12.19 -8.90
C SER A 30 18.62 -13.35 -7.97
N ARG A 31 19.68 -13.18 -7.17
CA ARG A 31 20.07 -14.11 -6.09
C ARG A 31 19.46 -13.73 -4.73
N SER A 32 18.63 -12.69 -4.69
CA SER A 32 17.97 -12.26 -3.45
C SER A 32 17.03 -13.35 -2.93
N ARG A 33 17.05 -13.57 -1.61
CA ARG A 33 16.05 -14.40 -0.91
C ARG A 33 14.73 -13.66 -0.71
N LEU A 34 14.59 -12.45 -1.22
CA LEU A 34 13.38 -11.64 -1.14
C LEU A 34 12.71 -11.52 -2.51
N ARG A 35 11.39 -11.41 -2.48
CA ARG A 35 10.56 -11.09 -3.64
C ARG A 35 9.61 -9.97 -3.25
N ILE A 36 9.44 -9.02 -4.16
CA ILE A 36 8.43 -7.96 -4.02
C ILE A 36 7.22 -8.28 -4.90
N GLY A 37 6.02 -7.97 -4.41
CA GLY A 37 4.80 -7.94 -5.19
C GLY A 37 4.02 -6.68 -4.86
N HIS A 38 3.10 -6.29 -5.75
CA HIS A 38 2.26 -5.12 -5.53
C HIS A 38 0.83 -5.40 -5.99
N ALA A 39 -0.08 -4.57 -5.50
CA ALA A 39 -1.46 -4.46 -5.95
C ALA A 39 -1.98 -3.07 -5.58
N VAL A 40 -3.27 -2.85 -5.84
CA VAL A 40 -4.01 -1.66 -5.41
C VAL A 40 -5.16 -2.07 -4.50
N THR A 41 -5.47 -1.26 -3.50
CA THR A 41 -6.77 -1.27 -2.81
C THR A 41 -7.72 -0.38 -3.59
N ARG A 42 -9.00 -0.72 -3.65
CA ARG A 42 -10.04 0.07 -4.34
C ARG A 42 -10.58 1.23 -3.49
N ASP A 43 -10.52 1.08 -2.18
CA ASP A 43 -10.95 2.05 -1.17
C ASP A 43 -10.21 1.79 0.16
N PHE A 44 -10.54 2.55 1.21
CA PHE A 44 -9.94 2.42 2.56
C PHE A 44 -10.33 1.15 3.32
N ILE A 45 -11.29 0.37 2.82
CA ILE A 45 -11.80 -0.85 3.45
C ILE A 45 -11.63 -2.07 2.52
N ASP A 46 -10.75 -1.98 1.53
CA ASP A 46 -10.48 -3.04 0.58
C ASP A 46 -9.29 -3.90 1.00
N ALA A 47 -9.54 -4.76 1.97
CA ALA A 47 -8.56 -5.74 2.46
C ALA A 47 -8.09 -6.72 1.37
N GLU A 48 -8.86 -6.89 0.29
CA GLU A 48 -8.47 -7.77 -0.83
C GLU A 48 -7.27 -7.19 -1.59
N GLY A 49 -7.15 -5.88 -1.73
CA GLY A 49 -5.98 -5.24 -2.32
C GLY A 49 -4.69 -5.59 -1.57
N VAL A 50 -4.74 -5.59 -0.22
CA VAL A 50 -3.61 -6.00 0.62
C VAL A 50 -3.28 -7.48 0.41
N ARG A 51 -4.29 -8.35 0.42
CA ARG A 51 -4.11 -9.79 0.16
C ARG A 51 -3.52 -10.06 -1.23
N ASN A 52 -3.95 -9.32 -2.24
CA ASN A 52 -3.42 -9.43 -3.59
C ASN A 52 -1.95 -9.04 -3.67
N ALA A 53 -1.51 -8.00 -2.95
CA ALA A 53 -0.08 -7.66 -2.87
C ALA A 53 0.74 -8.77 -2.22
N LEU A 54 0.24 -9.39 -1.14
CA LEU A 54 0.89 -10.53 -0.48
C LEU A 54 1.00 -11.75 -1.42
N ARG A 55 -0.07 -12.07 -2.17
CA ARG A 55 -0.07 -13.15 -3.17
C ARG A 55 0.89 -12.84 -4.32
N ALA A 56 0.88 -11.61 -4.83
CA ALA A 56 1.81 -11.17 -5.88
C ALA A 56 3.28 -11.26 -5.43
N ALA A 57 3.55 -11.05 -4.14
CA ALA A 57 4.87 -11.20 -3.55
C ALA A 57 5.29 -12.67 -3.38
N GLY A 58 4.33 -13.60 -3.41
CA GLY A 58 4.57 -15.05 -3.39
C GLY A 58 4.19 -15.75 -2.09
N LEU A 59 3.26 -15.20 -1.30
CA LEU A 59 2.56 -15.96 -0.25
C LEU A 59 1.38 -16.72 -0.87
N ASN A 60 1.14 -17.95 -0.41
CA ASN A 60 0.12 -18.83 -0.98
C ASN A 60 -0.96 -19.13 0.07
N PHE A 61 -2.09 -18.43 -0.02
CA PHE A 61 -3.23 -18.61 0.88
C PHE A 61 -4.55 -18.35 0.16
N SER A 62 -5.63 -18.98 0.62
CA SER A 62 -6.96 -18.86 0.02
C SER A 62 -7.67 -17.58 0.49
N ALA A 63 -8.03 -17.51 1.77
CA ALA A 63 -8.79 -16.41 2.37
C ALA A 63 -7.90 -15.45 3.17
N LEU A 64 -7.29 -15.94 4.25
CA LEU A 64 -6.38 -15.17 5.11
C LEU A 64 -5.02 -15.87 5.16
N PRO A 65 -3.90 -15.12 5.23
CA PRO A 65 -2.60 -15.70 5.43
C PRO A 65 -2.50 -16.30 6.84
N SER A 66 -1.92 -17.50 6.93
CA SER A 66 -1.61 -18.11 8.23
C SER A 66 -0.42 -17.41 8.88
N GLU A 67 -0.17 -17.67 10.17
CA GLU A 67 1.06 -17.20 10.83
C GLU A 67 2.33 -17.76 10.17
N THR A 68 2.27 -18.96 9.59
CA THR A 68 3.38 -19.51 8.79
C THR A 68 3.62 -18.69 7.53
N ASP A 69 2.57 -18.28 6.82
CA ASP A 69 2.71 -17.37 5.67
C ASP A 69 3.27 -16.02 6.09
N LEU A 70 2.74 -15.44 7.18
CA LEU A 70 3.14 -14.13 7.69
C LEU A 70 4.53 -14.13 8.31
N SER A 71 5.07 -15.28 8.72
CA SER A 71 6.47 -15.41 9.14
C SER A 71 7.47 -15.05 8.03
N ARG A 72 7.04 -15.15 6.76
CA ARG A 72 7.82 -14.77 5.59
C ARG A 72 7.67 -13.30 5.22
N LEU A 73 6.69 -12.58 5.78
CA LEU A 73 6.51 -11.15 5.51
C LEU A 73 7.67 -10.35 6.10
N VAL A 74 8.35 -9.57 5.26
CA VAL A 74 9.46 -8.70 5.69
C VAL A 74 8.97 -7.28 5.90
N HIS A 75 8.24 -6.75 4.93
CA HIS A 75 7.74 -5.37 5.00
C HIS A 75 6.56 -5.15 4.06
N VAL A 76 5.75 -4.13 4.36
CA VAL A 76 4.74 -3.60 3.46
C VAL A 76 4.99 -2.11 3.26
N PHE A 77 5.03 -1.66 2.01
CA PHE A 77 4.98 -0.25 1.64
C PHE A 77 3.57 0.07 1.16
N ALA A 78 2.94 1.10 1.73
CA ALA A 78 1.62 1.56 1.32
C ALA A 78 1.62 3.07 1.15
N LYS A 79 0.90 3.56 0.14
CA LYS A 79 0.57 4.98 -0.01
C LYS A 79 -0.93 5.15 0.21
N SER A 80 -1.29 5.83 1.29
CA SER A 80 -2.67 6.03 1.74
C SER A 80 -3.14 7.44 1.43
N VAL A 81 -3.64 7.63 0.22
CA VAL A 81 -4.11 8.89 -0.36
C VAL A 81 -5.57 9.10 0.02
N ILE A 82 -5.93 10.34 0.33
CA ILE A 82 -7.31 10.73 0.62
C ILE A 82 -8.16 10.59 -0.66
N PRO A 83 -9.37 10.00 -0.59
CA PRO A 83 -10.13 9.64 -1.79
C PRO A 83 -10.62 10.90 -2.51
N GLY A 84 -10.95 10.80 -3.80
CA GLY A 84 -11.47 11.95 -4.56
C GLY A 84 -12.94 12.30 -4.27
N SER A 85 -13.63 11.46 -3.49
CA SER A 85 -15.04 11.57 -3.15
C SER A 85 -15.22 11.34 -1.64
N ASP A 86 -16.26 11.94 -1.06
CA ASP A 86 -16.70 11.70 0.30
C ASP A 86 -17.54 10.42 0.42
N GLN A 87 -17.51 9.52 -0.56
CA GLN A 87 -18.23 8.26 -0.53
C GLN A 87 -17.29 7.05 -0.56
N ILE A 88 -17.57 6.09 0.30
CA ILE A 88 -17.02 4.75 0.24
C ILE A 88 -18.19 3.78 0.10
N ARG A 89 -18.23 3.04 -1.01
CA ARG A 89 -19.27 2.03 -1.31
C ARG A 89 -20.71 2.57 -1.21
N GLY A 90 -20.89 3.84 -1.60
CA GLY A 90 -22.19 4.53 -1.61
C GLY A 90 -22.52 5.29 -0.33
N GLU A 91 -21.74 5.13 0.73
CA GLU A 91 -21.99 5.77 2.02
C GLU A 91 -21.06 6.97 2.24
N ARG A 92 -21.62 8.07 2.76
CA ARG A 92 -20.86 9.29 3.06
C ARG A 92 -19.86 9.04 4.21
N ILE A 93 -18.65 9.53 4.03
CA ILE A 93 -17.58 9.62 5.05
C ILE A 93 -17.21 11.09 5.29
N THR A 94 -16.57 11.38 6.42
CA THR A 94 -16.19 12.76 6.81
C THR A 94 -14.76 13.14 6.43
N LEU A 95 -13.98 12.19 5.89
CA LEU A 95 -12.52 12.33 5.75
C LEU A 95 -12.08 13.54 4.91
N LEU A 96 -12.86 13.98 3.92
CA LEU A 96 -12.51 15.13 3.09
C LEU A 96 -12.67 16.48 3.79
N ASP A 97 -13.56 16.55 4.76
CA ASP A 97 -13.90 17.78 5.49
C ASP A 97 -13.15 17.86 6.83
N ASP A 98 -12.48 16.77 7.22
CA ASP A 98 -11.80 16.63 8.51
C ASP A 98 -10.48 17.44 8.54
N ALA A 99 -10.26 18.19 9.63
CA ALA A 99 -9.05 18.97 9.82
C ALA A 99 -7.80 18.08 9.97
N ASP A 100 -7.98 16.85 10.47
CA ASP A 100 -6.93 15.86 10.69
C ASP A 100 -6.87 14.81 9.57
N ALA A 101 -7.51 15.06 8.41
CA ALA A 101 -7.59 14.13 7.30
C ALA A 101 -6.23 13.52 6.92
N TYR A 102 -5.17 14.32 6.94
CA TYR A 102 -3.82 13.88 6.62
C TYR A 102 -3.34 12.75 7.56
N GLN A 103 -3.55 12.89 8.87
CA GLN A 103 -3.18 11.93 9.91
C GLN A 103 -4.11 10.72 9.87
N ILE A 104 -5.42 10.97 9.77
CA ILE A 104 -6.46 9.92 9.72
C ILE A 104 -6.24 9.02 8.51
N GLY A 105 -5.94 9.56 7.33
CA GLY A 105 -5.66 8.77 6.13
C GLY A 105 -4.50 7.79 6.32
N LYS A 106 -3.42 8.20 7.00
CA LYS A 106 -2.32 7.29 7.35
C LYS A 106 -2.74 6.24 8.37
N ALA A 107 -3.51 6.62 9.38
CA ALA A 107 -4.02 5.69 10.39
C ALA A 107 -4.91 4.60 9.74
N LEU A 108 -5.85 4.99 8.88
CA LEU A 108 -6.73 4.06 8.18
C LEU A 108 -5.94 3.10 7.27
N GLY A 109 -4.99 3.60 6.48
CA GLY A 109 -4.15 2.76 5.62
C GLY A 109 -3.26 1.79 6.41
N GLY A 110 -2.65 2.28 7.50
CA GLY A 110 -1.84 1.45 8.39
C GLY A 110 -2.64 0.36 9.08
N MET A 111 -3.85 0.68 9.56
CA MET A 111 -4.74 -0.30 10.19
C MET A 111 -5.32 -1.29 9.18
N LEU A 112 -5.61 -0.88 7.95
CA LEU A 112 -6.01 -1.80 6.89
C LEU A 112 -4.92 -2.86 6.66
N VAL A 113 -3.66 -2.45 6.49
CA VAL A 113 -2.53 -3.38 6.32
C VAL A 113 -2.32 -4.24 7.57
N ALA A 114 -2.33 -3.64 8.75
CA ALA A 114 -2.11 -4.36 10.00
C ALA A 114 -3.22 -5.38 10.30
N SER A 115 -4.47 -5.08 9.95
CA SER A 115 -5.61 -6.00 10.15
C SER A 115 -5.51 -7.27 9.31
N VAL A 116 -4.86 -7.20 8.14
CA VAL A 116 -4.65 -8.35 7.24
C VAL A 116 -3.39 -9.12 7.61
N THR A 117 -2.35 -8.42 8.03
CA THR A 117 -1.03 -9.02 8.26
C THR A 117 -0.75 -9.38 9.72
N GLY A 118 -1.52 -8.85 10.67
CA GLY A 118 -1.20 -8.93 12.09
C GLY A 118 0.15 -8.30 12.45
N ARG A 119 0.71 -7.42 11.60
CA ARG A 119 2.02 -6.79 11.79
C ARG A 119 1.94 -5.27 11.69
N THR A 120 2.68 -4.58 12.54
CA THR A 120 2.93 -3.13 12.48
C THR A 120 4.20 -2.77 11.69
N THR A 121 4.91 -3.78 11.16
CA THR A 121 6.09 -3.60 10.30
C THR A 121 5.70 -3.16 8.89
N ASN A 122 5.04 -2.01 8.79
CA ASN A 122 4.62 -1.38 7.55
C ASN A 122 5.08 0.08 7.49
N TYR A 123 5.44 0.52 6.28
CA TYR A 123 5.65 1.92 5.96
C TYR A 123 4.40 2.45 5.27
N VAL A 124 3.63 3.27 5.97
CA VAL A 124 2.44 3.92 5.42
C VAL A 124 2.73 5.41 5.29
N SER A 125 2.96 5.84 4.06
CA SER A 125 2.99 7.26 3.69
C SER A 125 1.63 7.67 3.14
N GLY A 126 1.34 8.97 3.04
CA GLY A 126 0.05 9.41 2.54
C GLY A 126 -0.54 10.59 3.32
N GLY A 127 -1.84 10.77 3.12
CA GLY A 127 -2.64 11.87 3.66
C GLY A 127 -2.78 13.03 2.67
N GLU A 128 -2.05 13.04 1.56
CA GLU A 128 -2.24 14.03 0.51
C GLU A 128 -3.58 13.80 -0.20
N ARG A 129 -4.18 14.89 -0.70
CA ARG A 129 -5.28 14.81 -1.65
C ARG A 129 -4.69 14.53 -3.03
N ASN A 130 -5.30 13.63 -3.78
CA ASN A 130 -5.12 13.55 -5.24
C ASN A 130 -3.64 13.59 -5.74
N SER A 131 -2.86 12.55 -5.42
CA SER A 131 -1.43 12.31 -5.68
C SER A 131 -0.89 11.66 -7.01
N HIS A 132 -1.73 11.16 -7.93
CA HIS A 132 -1.48 10.31 -9.11
C HIS A 132 -0.84 8.94 -8.81
N GLN A 133 -0.87 8.54 -7.54
CA GLN A 133 -0.26 7.32 -7.00
C GLN A 133 -1.36 6.28 -6.71
N GLY A 134 -1.87 5.67 -7.78
CA GLY A 134 -2.97 4.71 -7.75
C GLY A 134 -4.24 5.19 -8.47
N PRO A 135 -5.20 4.28 -8.68
CA PRO A 135 -6.46 4.59 -9.35
C PRO A 135 -7.36 5.51 -8.50
N PRO A 136 -8.41 6.11 -9.09
CA PRO A 136 -9.39 6.92 -8.35
C PRO A 136 -9.99 6.22 -7.13
N GLY A 137 -9.80 6.82 -5.95
CA GLY A 137 -10.29 6.27 -4.68
C GLY A 137 -9.47 5.11 -4.12
N GLY A 138 -8.57 4.55 -4.93
CA GLY A 138 -7.71 3.45 -4.54
C GLY A 138 -6.32 3.88 -4.11
N ASN A 139 -5.60 2.93 -3.51
CA ASN A 139 -4.29 3.15 -2.90
C ASN A 139 -3.33 2.02 -3.29
N ILE A 140 -2.05 2.35 -3.47
CA ILE A 140 -1.04 1.37 -3.84
C ILE A 140 -0.49 0.66 -2.59
N VAL A 141 -0.23 -0.64 -2.74
CA VAL A 141 0.35 -1.47 -1.68
C VAL A 141 1.35 -2.45 -2.30
N ALA A 142 2.57 -2.48 -1.74
CA ALA A 142 3.61 -3.42 -2.11
C ALA A 142 4.08 -4.20 -0.89
N ALA A 143 4.27 -5.50 -1.06
CA ALA A 143 4.75 -6.39 -0.02
C ALA A 143 6.09 -7.00 -0.42
N VAL A 144 7.01 -7.08 0.53
CA VAL A 144 8.28 -7.80 0.40
C VAL A 144 8.23 -9.02 1.31
N VAL A 145 8.51 -10.18 0.72
CA VAL A 145 8.48 -11.45 1.44
C VAL A 145 9.75 -12.24 1.20
N ARG A 146 10.10 -13.11 2.15
CA ARG A 146 11.10 -14.15 1.93
C ARG A 146 10.55 -15.15 0.92
N ARG A 147 11.37 -15.56 -0.05
CA ARG A 147 11.07 -16.69 -0.94
C ARG A 147 11.17 -17.98 -0.14
N ASP A 148 10.42 -19.00 -0.56
CA ASP A 148 10.69 -20.36 -0.10
C ASP A 148 12.14 -20.74 -0.44
N ALA A 149 12.75 -21.53 0.44
CA ALA A 149 14.10 -22.04 0.26
C ALA A 149 14.20 -22.94 -0.98
#